data_AF-A0A5B0C8V8-F1
#
_entry.id   AF-A0A5B0C8V8-F1
#
_cell.length_a   1.000
_cell.length_b   1.000
_cell.length_c   1.000
_cell.angle_alpha   90.00
_cell.angle_beta   90.00
_cell.angle_gamma   90.00
#
_symmetry.space_group_name_H-M   'P 1'
#
loop_
_entity.id
_entity.type
_entity.pdbx_description
1 polymer ?
#
loop_
_entity_poly.entity_id
_entity_poly.type
_entity_poly.pdbx_seq_one_letter_code
_entity_poly.pdbx_strand_id
1 'polypeptide(L)'
;MSQMMGQRYCQVIGIVGAPDAGKTAAIVSLYLLAANAKLKGYTYAHSYSLMALNEISQGARRWNEGEIPDQLTLHTELGDERSAGFLHLRLRRLDRDHVVDFFLPDVPGEWTTALIDSARADRLEFLQRSDVIWMMVDGKTLTEHSTRRQATHRTKLLIQRLADLLTDPPPIILVITRHDVSTPPEATISAFKQEGLECGLKISVAFIASFADAGTVEPGFGISELLTASLGGSGEPPCYWPEKTKALENLRSIMRYTYPAEES
;
A
#
# COMPACT_ATOMS: atom_id res chain seq x y z
N MET A 1 -1.13 -7.70 -15.15
CA MET A 1 -1.82 -6.71 -14.29
C MET A 1 -2.59 -5.67 -15.11
N SER A 2 -2.01 -5.08 -16.16
CA SER A 2 -2.67 -4.07 -17.01
C SER A 2 -4.07 -4.46 -17.55
N GLN A 3 -4.29 -5.74 -17.91
CA GLN A 3 -5.58 -6.22 -18.42
C GLN A 3 -6.72 -6.28 -17.38
N MET A 4 -6.39 -6.25 -16.08
CA MET A 4 -7.36 -6.42 -14.98
C MET A 4 -7.93 -5.10 -14.48
N MET A 5 -7.13 -4.03 -14.51
CA MET A 5 -7.55 -2.66 -14.19
C MET A 5 -8.65 -2.14 -15.14
N GLY A 6 -8.86 -2.79 -16.29
CA GLY A 6 -9.94 -2.48 -17.24
C GLY A 6 -11.25 -3.25 -17.04
N GLN A 7 -11.33 -4.23 -16.13
CA GLN A 7 -12.52 -5.10 -15.98
C GLN A 7 -13.22 -5.04 -14.62
N ARG A 8 -12.51 -4.63 -13.55
CA ARG A 8 -13.05 -4.56 -12.18
C ARG A 8 -12.38 -3.43 -11.41
N TYR A 9 -13.12 -2.81 -10.48
CA TYR A 9 -12.56 -1.79 -9.60
C TYR A 9 -11.46 -2.43 -8.74
N CYS A 10 -10.25 -1.90 -8.87
CA CYS A 10 -9.07 -2.36 -8.15
C CYS A 10 -8.58 -1.21 -7.29
N GLN A 11 -8.28 -1.49 -6.02
CA GLN A 11 -7.73 -0.54 -5.08
C GLN A 11 -6.20 -0.52 -5.21
N VAL A 12 -5.65 0.53 -5.81
CA VAL A 12 -4.21 0.78 -5.90
C VAL A 12 -3.76 1.56 -4.69
N ILE A 13 -2.88 0.95 -3.89
CA ILE A 13 -2.30 1.59 -2.71
C ILE A 13 -0.92 2.11 -3.10
N GLY A 14 -0.63 3.39 -2.92
CA GLY A 14 0.74 3.91 -2.97
C GLY A 14 1.40 3.68 -1.61
N ILE A 15 2.64 3.18 -1.57
CA ILE A 15 3.36 3.02 -0.29
C ILE A 15 4.69 3.75 -0.38
N VAL A 16 4.92 4.69 0.53
CA VAL A 16 6.16 5.45 0.66
C VAL A 16 6.62 5.44 2.10
N GLY A 17 7.93 5.56 2.32
CA GLY A 17 8.53 5.58 3.63
C GLY A 17 10.01 5.24 3.55
N ALA A 18 10.79 5.75 4.49
CA ALA A 18 12.22 5.48 4.59
C ALA A 18 12.52 3.96 4.65
N PRO A 19 13.77 3.54 4.42
CA PRO A 19 14.23 2.21 4.83
C PRO A 19 13.81 1.91 6.27
N ASP A 20 13.44 0.66 6.55
CA ASP A 20 12.98 0.19 7.85
C ASP A 20 11.69 0.81 8.42
N ALA A 21 10.98 1.66 7.67
CA ALA A 21 9.68 2.23 8.07
C ALA A 21 8.52 1.19 8.13
N GLY A 22 8.81 -0.10 7.96
CA GLY A 22 7.83 -1.18 8.11
C GLY A 22 6.98 -1.49 6.86
N LYS A 23 7.36 -1.03 5.66
CA LYS A 23 6.64 -1.30 4.40
C LYS A 23 6.43 -2.79 4.12
N THR A 24 7.52 -3.53 3.97
CA THR A 24 7.48 -4.98 3.73
C THR A 24 6.83 -5.72 4.89
N ALA A 25 7.08 -5.30 6.13
CA ALA A 25 6.47 -5.90 7.32
C ALA A 25 4.93 -5.77 7.32
N ALA A 26 4.40 -4.62 6.92
CA ALA A 26 2.96 -4.40 6.79
C ALA A 26 2.33 -5.29 5.71
N ILE A 27 2.97 -5.38 4.53
CA ILE A 27 2.50 -6.25 3.43
C ILE A 27 2.52 -7.72 3.84
N VAL A 28 3.61 -8.18 4.44
CA VAL A 28 3.74 -9.57 4.91
C VAL A 28 2.74 -9.88 6.01
N SER A 29 2.58 -8.99 7.00
CA SER A 29 1.61 -9.17 8.08
C SER A 29 0.18 -9.26 7.52
N LEU A 30 -0.18 -8.37 6.60
CA LEU A 30 -1.45 -8.44 5.88
C LEU A 30 -1.65 -9.79 5.19
N TYR A 31 -0.66 -10.24 4.42
CA TYR A 31 -0.73 -11.52 3.73
C TYR A 31 -0.91 -12.68 4.70
N LEU A 32 -0.11 -12.75 5.76
CA LEU A 32 -0.17 -13.84 6.74
C LEU A 32 -1.51 -13.84 7.50
N LEU A 33 -2.05 -12.68 7.87
CA LEU A 33 -3.38 -12.59 8.47
C LEU A 33 -4.46 -13.12 7.51
N ALA A 34 -4.41 -12.72 6.24
CA ALA A 34 -5.37 -13.16 5.24
C ALA A 34 -5.27 -14.68 4.97
N ALA A 35 -4.05 -15.18 4.76
CA ALA A 35 -3.79 -16.59 4.45
C ALA A 35 -4.17 -17.54 5.60
N ASN A 36 -4.09 -17.06 6.84
CA ASN A 36 -4.47 -17.83 8.03
C ASN A 36 -5.90 -17.56 8.52
N ALA A 37 -6.73 -16.87 7.72
CA ALA A 37 -8.10 -16.49 8.08
C ALA A 37 -8.21 -15.71 9.42
N LYS A 38 -7.20 -14.89 9.73
CA LYS A 38 -7.12 -14.04 10.93
C LYS A 38 -7.32 -12.55 10.64
N LEU A 39 -7.46 -12.16 9.37
CA LEU A 39 -7.70 -10.77 8.98
C LEU A 39 -9.16 -10.38 9.29
N LYS A 40 -9.39 -9.64 10.38
CA LYS A 40 -10.74 -9.26 10.84
C LYS A 40 -11.51 -8.51 9.74
N GLY A 41 -12.75 -8.91 9.49
CA GLY A 41 -13.65 -8.28 8.51
C GLY A 41 -13.42 -8.70 7.04
N TYR A 42 -12.39 -9.51 6.77
CA TYR A 42 -12.04 -9.96 5.42
C TYR A 42 -11.81 -11.47 5.38
N THR A 43 -12.02 -12.05 4.21
CA THR A 43 -11.59 -13.42 3.89
C THR A 43 -10.73 -13.40 2.64
N TYR A 44 -9.66 -14.20 2.65
CA TYR A 44 -8.84 -14.40 1.47
C TYR A 44 -9.68 -15.03 0.36
N ALA A 45 -9.58 -14.51 -0.86
CA ALA A 45 -10.25 -15.07 -2.02
C ALA A 45 -9.26 -15.54 -3.09
N HIS A 46 -8.26 -14.73 -3.44
CA HIS A 46 -7.29 -15.09 -4.48
C HIS A 46 -6.04 -14.19 -4.45
N SER A 47 -4.96 -14.61 -5.11
CA SER A 47 -3.84 -13.73 -5.44
C SER A 47 -3.10 -14.22 -6.69
N TYR A 48 -2.90 -13.35 -7.68
CA TYR A 48 -2.03 -13.62 -8.83
C TYR A 48 -0.54 -13.58 -8.49
N SER A 49 -0.17 -12.90 -7.41
CA SER A 49 1.22 -12.79 -6.93
C SER A 49 1.42 -13.62 -5.66
N LEU A 50 0.68 -14.73 -5.51
CA LEU A 50 0.73 -15.56 -4.30
C LEU A 50 2.13 -16.13 -4.06
N MET A 51 2.86 -16.47 -5.13
CA MET A 51 4.25 -16.94 -5.05
C MET A 51 5.17 -15.85 -4.49
N ALA A 52 5.13 -14.64 -5.05
CA ALA A 52 5.92 -13.51 -4.55
C ALA A 52 5.57 -13.17 -3.08
N LEU A 53 4.27 -13.17 -2.73
CA LEU A 53 3.82 -12.97 -1.34
C LEU A 53 4.37 -14.04 -0.39
N ASN A 54 4.41 -15.30 -0.83
CA ASN A 54 5.01 -16.38 -0.06
C ASN A 54 6.52 -16.18 0.11
N GLU A 55 7.24 -15.85 -0.95
CA GLU A 55 8.70 -15.61 -0.94
C GLU A 55 9.07 -14.50 0.05
N ILE A 56 8.44 -13.31 -0.05
CA ILE A 56 8.73 -12.21 0.88
C ILE A 56 8.36 -12.56 2.32
N SER A 57 7.32 -13.38 2.53
CA SER A 57 6.92 -13.81 3.87
C SER A 57 7.90 -14.80 4.49
N GLN A 58 8.54 -15.65 3.68
CA GLN A 58 9.57 -16.58 4.14
C GLN A 58 10.84 -15.81 4.50
N GLY A 59 11.24 -14.83 3.69
CA GLY A 59 12.35 -13.93 4.01
C GLY A 59 12.14 -13.21 5.34
N ALA A 60 10.95 -12.65 5.57
CA ALA A 60 10.61 -11.93 6.80
C ALA A 60 10.64 -12.82 8.06
N ARG A 61 10.38 -14.13 7.96
CA ARG A 61 10.48 -15.06 9.10
C ARG A 61 11.93 -15.29 9.52
N ARG A 62 12.85 -15.41 8.55
CA ARG A 62 14.29 -15.54 8.83
C ARG A 62 14.84 -14.29 9.53
N TRP A 63 14.31 -13.12 9.20
CA TRP A 63 14.65 -11.86 9.89
C TRP A 63 14.30 -11.88 11.39
N ASN A 64 13.16 -12.45 11.78
CA ASN A 64 12.78 -12.59 13.20
C ASN A 64 13.63 -13.61 13.96
N GLU A 65 14.36 -14.50 13.28
CA GLU A 65 15.25 -15.50 13.89
C GLU A 65 16.68 -14.96 14.09
N GLY A 66 16.91 -13.66 13.85
CA GLY A 66 18.19 -12.98 14.13
C GLY A 66 19.24 -13.13 13.04
N GLU A 67 18.97 -13.86 11.96
CA GLU A 67 19.78 -13.83 10.75
C GLU A 67 19.27 -12.72 9.84
N ILE A 68 20.14 -11.76 9.50
CA ILE A 68 19.90 -10.83 8.40
C ILE A 68 19.93 -11.69 7.14
N PRO A 69 18.80 -11.96 6.46
CA PRO A 69 18.88 -12.68 5.22
C PRO A 69 19.47 -11.69 4.21
N ASP A 70 20.63 -12.01 3.65
CA ASP A 70 21.15 -11.34 2.44
C ASP A 70 20.08 -11.33 1.30
N GLN A 71 19.05 -12.17 1.42
CA GLN A 71 17.97 -12.41 0.46
C GLN A 71 16.74 -11.50 0.59
N LEU A 72 16.53 -10.75 1.68
CA LEU A 72 15.38 -9.83 1.76
C LEU A 72 15.60 -8.55 0.93
N THR A 73 16.85 -8.19 0.67
CA THR A 73 17.27 -7.05 -0.15
C THR A 73 17.56 -7.43 -1.60
N LEU A 74 17.95 -8.68 -1.89
CA LEU A 74 18.28 -9.13 -3.26
C LEU A 74 17.08 -9.16 -4.23
N HIS A 75 15.85 -9.32 -3.75
CA HIS A 75 14.67 -9.21 -4.63
C HIS A 75 14.30 -7.77 -5.01
N THR A 76 14.90 -6.79 -4.34
CA THR A 76 14.67 -5.37 -4.60
C THR A 76 15.62 -4.80 -5.65
N GLU A 77 16.61 -5.58 -6.14
CA GLU A 77 17.66 -5.06 -7.04
C GLU A 77 17.43 -5.30 -8.54
N LEU A 78 16.50 -6.17 -8.97
CA LEU A 78 16.50 -6.64 -10.37
C LEU A 78 15.11 -6.73 -11.04
N GLY A 79 14.15 -5.90 -10.62
CA GLY A 79 12.94 -5.60 -11.40
C GLY A 79 13.10 -4.24 -12.08
N ASP A 80 13.13 -4.23 -13.42
CA ASP A 80 13.16 -3.06 -14.33
C ASP A 80 13.34 -1.69 -13.62
N GLU A 81 14.53 -1.09 -13.71
CA GLU A 81 15.04 0.08 -12.93
C GLU A 81 14.14 1.35 -12.90
N ARG A 82 13.00 1.32 -13.61
CA ARG A 82 12.08 2.42 -13.84
C ARG A 82 10.66 2.20 -13.31
N SER A 83 10.26 1.01 -12.88
CA SER A 83 8.86 0.79 -12.46
C SER A 83 8.70 -0.03 -11.18
N ALA A 84 7.70 0.34 -10.37
CA ALA A 84 7.35 -0.40 -9.17
C ALA A 84 6.73 -1.76 -9.53
N GLY A 85 7.26 -2.85 -8.97
CA GLY A 85 6.54 -4.12 -8.93
C GLY A 85 5.31 -4.01 -8.05
N PHE A 86 4.21 -4.66 -8.43
CA PHE A 86 2.99 -4.70 -7.63
C PHE A 86 2.68 -6.13 -7.20
N LEU A 87 2.24 -6.27 -5.96
CA LEU A 87 1.66 -7.46 -5.37
C LEU A 87 0.14 -7.32 -5.41
N HIS A 88 -0.54 -8.41 -5.75
CA HIS A 88 -1.98 -8.45 -5.86
C HIS A 88 -2.59 -9.29 -4.72
N LEU A 89 -3.60 -8.77 -4.03
CA LEU A 89 -4.35 -9.51 -3.03
C LEU A 89 -5.85 -9.29 -3.23
N ARG A 90 -6.59 -10.38 -3.48
CA ARG A 90 -8.05 -10.34 -3.57
C ARG A 90 -8.66 -10.77 -2.25
N LEU A 91 -9.44 -9.88 -1.66
CA LEU A 91 -10.13 -10.10 -0.38
C LEU A 91 -11.64 -9.94 -0.57
N ARG A 92 -12.42 -10.79 0.12
CA ARG A 92 -13.86 -10.60 0.25
C ARG A 92 -14.15 -9.95 1.59
N ARG A 93 -14.86 -8.83 1.55
CA ARG A 93 -15.37 -8.12 2.72
C ARG A 93 -16.58 -8.85 3.29
N LEU A 94 -16.56 -9.10 4.59
CA LEU A 94 -17.64 -9.81 5.26
C LEU A 94 -18.89 -8.93 5.51
N ASP A 95 -18.72 -7.62 5.61
CA ASP A 95 -19.80 -6.68 5.90
C ASP A 95 -20.73 -6.39 4.71
N ARG A 96 -20.18 -6.42 3.49
CA ARG A 96 -20.89 -6.07 2.24
C ARG A 96 -20.93 -7.19 1.20
N ASP A 97 -20.40 -8.38 1.54
CA ASP A 97 -20.14 -9.49 0.60
C ASP A 97 -19.49 -9.04 -0.72
N HIS A 98 -18.62 -8.03 -0.63
CA HIS A 98 -17.98 -7.40 -1.77
C HIS A 98 -16.54 -7.85 -1.90
N VAL A 99 -16.14 -8.22 -3.11
CA VAL A 99 -14.76 -8.63 -3.42
C VAL A 99 -13.98 -7.43 -3.90
N VAL A 100 -12.82 -7.19 -3.28
CA VAL A 100 -11.91 -6.11 -3.64
C VAL A 100 -10.56 -6.69 -4.04
N ASP A 101 -10.02 -6.19 -5.15
CA ASP A 101 -8.67 -6.47 -5.61
C ASP A 101 -7.74 -5.34 -5.16
N PHE A 102 -6.74 -5.65 -4.33
CA PHE A 102 -5.74 -4.70 -3.87
C PHE A 102 -4.43 -4.87 -4.65
N PHE A 103 -3.83 -3.75 -5.06
CA PHE A 103 -2.48 -3.69 -5.61
C PHE A 103 -1.58 -2.92 -4.64
N LEU A 104 -0.56 -3.62 -4.12
CA LEU A 104 0.40 -3.13 -3.13
C LEU A 104 1.78 -3.07 -3.81
N PRO A 105 2.43 -1.90 -3.90
CA PRO A 105 3.74 -1.77 -4.49
C PRO A 105 4.77 -2.42 -3.58
N ASP A 106 5.67 -3.19 -4.17
CA ASP A 106 6.87 -3.70 -3.51
C ASP A 106 8.03 -2.77 -3.91
N VAL A 107 8.11 -1.62 -3.23
CA VAL A 107 9.07 -0.56 -3.56
C VAL A 107 10.16 -0.40 -2.49
N PRO A 108 11.44 -0.29 -2.91
CA PRO A 108 12.55 0.02 -2.00
C PRO A 108 12.36 1.34 -1.24
N GLY A 109 12.85 1.41 0.00
CA GLY A 109 12.82 2.64 0.80
C GLY A 109 13.71 3.74 0.24
N GLU A 110 14.73 3.36 -0.53
CA GLU A 110 15.72 4.21 -1.18
C GLU A 110 15.05 5.20 -2.15
N TRP A 111 13.93 4.82 -2.77
CA TRP A 111 13.19 5.71 -3.66
C TRP A 111 12.53 6.85 -2.87
N THR A 112 12.01 6.56 -1.67
CA THR A 112 11.51 7.60 -0.77
C THR A 112 12.66 8.46 -0.26
N THR A 113 13.81 7.87 0.09
CA THR A 113 15.01 8.61 0.49
C THR A 113 15.47 9.56 -0.62
N ALA A 114 15.53 9.10 -1.87
CA ALA A 114 15.90 9.92 -3.02
C ALA A 114 14.92 11.08 -3.25
N LEU A 115 13.61 10.84 -3.08
CA LEU A 115 12.59 11.89 -3.12
C LEU A 115 12.83 12.95 -2.05
N ILE A 116 13.08 12.54 -0.81
CA ILE A 116 13.35 13.45 0.31
C ILE A 116 14.63 14.27 0.05
N ASP A 117 15.73 13.58 -0.26
CA ASP A 117 17.07 14.19 -0.27
C ASP A 117 17.37 14.97 -1.56
N SER A 118 16.77 14.59 -2.69
CA SER A 118 17.10 15.14 -4.02
C SER A 118 15.89 15.49 -4.88
N ALA A 119 14.66 15.41 -4.35
CA ALA A 119 13.41 15.61 -5.11
C ALA A 119 13.28 14.71 -6.34
N ARG A 120 14.02 13.60 -6.37
CA ARG A 120 13.99 12.63 -7.47
C ARG A 120 12.72 11.78 -7.37
N ALA A 121 11.83 11.94 -8.35
CA ALA A 121 10.49 11.34 -8.34
C ALA A 121 10.16 10.45 -9.55
N ASP A 122 11.09 10.27 -10.50
CA ASP A 122 10.92 9.48 -11.73
C ASP A 122 10.40 8.05 -11.48
N ARG A 123 10.74 7.47 -10.32
CA ARG A 123 10.34 6.11 -9.95
C ARG A 123 9.04 6.04 -9.14
N LEU A 124 8.47 7.18 -8.79
CA LEU A 124 7.28 7.33 -7.95
C LEU A 124 6.07 7.86 -8.74
N GLU A 125 6.15 7.92 -10.06
CA GLU A 125 5.05 8.38 -10.93
C GLU A 125 3.76 7.57 -10.73
N PHE A 126 3.86 6.29 -10.33
CA PHE A 126 2.70 5.45 -10.03
C PHE A 126 1.85 5.99 -8.85
N LEU A 127 2.42 6.85 -7.99
CA LEU A 127 1.66 7.48 -6.90
C LEU A 127 0.54 8.38 -7.43
N GLN A 128 0.68 8.96 -8.62
CA GLN A 128 -0.38 9.73 -9.27
C GLN A 128 -1.61 8.89 -9.65
N ARG A 129 -1.47 7.57 -9.67
CA ARG A 129 -2.54 6.61 -10.00
C ARG A 129 -3.00 5.81 -8.79
N SER A 130 -2.50 6.14 -7.60
CA SER A 130 -2.91 5.48 -6.37
C SER A 130 -4.25 6.04 -5.90
N ASP A 131 -5.15 5.16 -5.47
CA ASP A 131 -6.43 5.55 -4.88
C ASP A 131 -6.27 6.04 -3.43
N VAL A 132 -5.18 5.62 -2.77
CA VAL A 132 -4.78 6.03 -1.42
C VAL A 132 -3.28 5.87 -1.27
N ILE A 133 -2.63 6.72 -0.47
CA ILE A 133 -1.20 6.61 -0.18
C ILE A 133 -0.98 6.29 1.30
N TRP A 134 -0.26 5.21 1.58
CA TRP A 134 0.29 4.90 2.88
C TRP A 134 1.66 5.56 3.01
N MET A 135 1.74 6.58 3.87
CA MET A 135 2.99 7.21 4.26
C MET A 135 3.48 6.55 5.54
N MET A 136 4.46 5.67 5.42
CA MET A 136 4.93 4.83 6.51
C MET A 136 6.05 5.50 7.30
N VAL A 137 5.90 5.54 8.62
CA VAL A 137 6.89 6.12 9.54
C VAL A 137 7.06 5.22 10.76
N ASP A 138 8.32 4.95 11.13
CA ASP A 138 8.62 4.18 12.34
C ASP A 138 8.31 4.97 13.61
N GLY A 139 7.30 4.54 14.36
CA GLY A 139 6.88 5.15 15.61
C GLY A 139 7.97 5.19 16.68
N LYS A 140 8.90 4.22 16.68
CA LYS A 140 10.06 4.21 17.58
C LYS A 140 10.94 5.44 17.34
N THR A 141 11.25 5.74 16.08
CA THR A 141 12.10 6.88 15.71
C THR A 141 11.48 8.24 16.05
N LEU A 142 10.15 8.32 16.09
CA LEU A 142 9.40 9.52 16.47
C LEU A 142 9.29 9.71 17.99
N THR A 143 9.57 8.68 18.77
CA THR A 143 9.50 8.74 20.25
C THR A 143 10.88 8.95 20.87
N GLU A 144 11.92 8.30 20.33
CA GLU A 144 13.27 8.38 20.86
C GLU A 144 13.89 9.78 20.73
N HIS A 145 14.36 10.34 21.84
CA HIS A 145 14.89 11.71 21.88
C HIS A 145 16.03 11.97 20.88
N SER A 146 16.90 10.97 20.67
CA SER A 146 18.05 11.06 19.76
C SER A 146 17.64 11.15 18.29
N THR A 147 16.59 10.44 17.87
CA THR A 147 16.17 10.35 16.47
C THR A 147 14.96 11.21 16.13
N ARG A 148 14.13 11.56 17.12
CA ARG A 148 12.83 12.23 16.92
C ARG A 148 12.93 13.48 16.08
N ARG A 149 13.90 14.36 16.36
CA ARG A 149 14.02 15.62 15.61
C ARG A 149 14.27 15.37 14.12
N GLN A 150 15.14 14.41 13.80
CA GLN A 150 15.46 14.05 12.42
C GLN A 150 14.28 13.36 11.75
N ALA A 151 13.64 12.40 12.42
CA ALA A 151 12.47 11.69 11.92
C ALA A 151 11.31 12.68 11.62
N THR A 152 10.99 13.58 12.55
CA THR A 152 9.99 14.63 12.35
C THR A 152 10.32 15.52 11.16
N HIS A 153 11.58 15.94 11.01
CA HIS A 153 12.00 16.77 9.89
C HIS A 153 11.87 16.04 8.55
N ARG A 154 12.33 14.78 8.46
CA ARG A 154 12.23 13.97 7.23
C ARG A 154 10.78 13.67 6.85
N THR A 155 9.91 13.42 7.82
CA THR A 155 8.48 13.22 7.55
C THR A 155 7.82 14.50 7.00
N LYS A 156 8.12 15.67 7.58
CA LYS A 156 7.65 16.96 7.02
C LYS A 156 8.14 17.19 5.60
N LEU A 157 9.41 16.90 5.34
CA LEU A 157 9.96 17.03 3.99
C LEU A 157 9.29 16.06 3.01
N LEU A 158 9.00 14.82 3.42
CA LEU A 158 8.25 13.88 2.59
C LEU A 158 6.84 14.39 2.27
N ILE A 159 6.13 14.98 3.24
CA ILE A 159 4.82 15.61 3.03
C ILE A 159 4.91 16.68 1.94
N GLN A 160 5.88 17.59 2.04
CA GLN A 160 6.10 18.65 1.06
C GLN A 160 6.41 18.07 -0.34
N ARG A 161 7.30 17.06 -0.41
CA ARG A 161 7.65 16.41 -1.69
C ARG A 161 6.49 15.69 -2.34
N LEU A 162 5.61 15.07 -1.56
CA LEU A 162 4.40 14.45 -2.08
C LEU A 162 3.43 15.51 -2.63
N ALA A 163 3.29 16.66 -1.95
CA ALA A 163 2.47 17.76 -2.45
C ALA A 163 2.99 18.33 -3.78
N ASP A 164 4.32 18.46 -3.91
CA ASP A 164 4.94 18.90 -5.17
C ASP A 164 4.75 17.88 -6.32
N LEU A 165 4.76 16.58 -5.99
CA LEU A 165 4.67 15.49 -6.96
C LEU A 165 3.23 15.23 -7.46
N LEU A 166 2.24 15.44 -6.60
CA LEU A 166 0.85 15.03 -6.83
C LEU A 166 0.01 16.22 -7.27
N THR A 167 -0.49 16.18 -8.51
CA THR A 167 -1.38 17.22 -9.03
C THR A 167 -2.78 17.17 -8.41
N ASP A 168 -3.32 15.97 -8.19
CA ASP A 168 -4.58 15.71 -7.50
C ASP A 168 -4.31 14.63 -6.45
N PRO A 169 -3.97 15.01 -5.20
CA PRO A 169 -3.48 14.08 -4.22
C PRO A 169 -4.61 13.15 -3.72
N PRO A 170 -4.46 11.82 -3.82
CA PRO A 170 -5.40 10.92 -3.16
C PRO A 170 -5.31 11.07 -1.63
N PRO A 171 -6.29 10.53 -0.88
CA PRO A 171 -6.19 10.50 0.57
C PRO A 171 -4.88 9.87 1.03
N ILE A 172 -4.24 10.52 1.99
CA ILE A 172 -2.99 10.02 2.57
C ILE A 172 -3.28 9.51 3.98
N ILE A 173 -2.79 8.31 4.28
CA ILE A 173 -2.81 7.72 5.60
C ILE A 173 -1.37 7.72 6.10
N LEU A 174 -1.09 8.52 7.14
CA LEU A 174 0.15 8.43 7.90
C LEU A 174 0.09 7.15 8.74
N VAL A 175 0.84 6.14 8.33
CA VAL A 175 0.89 4.83 8.99
C VAL A 175 2.07 4.81 9.94
N ILE A 176 1.78 4.92 11.24
CA ILE A 176 2.78 4.85 12.30
C ILE A 176 2.98 3.37 12.66
N THR A 177 4.15 2.83 12.33
CA THR A 177 4.49 1.43 12.59
C THR A 177 5.13 1.25 13.97
N ARG A 178 5.29 -0.01 14.41
CA ARG A 178 5.86 -0.37 15.71
C ARG A 178 5.11 0.25 16.89
N HIS A 179 3.77 0.30 16.77
CA HIS A 179 2.90 0.87 17.79
C HIS A 179 2.97 0.10 19.12
N ASP A 180 3.35 -1.17 19.07
CA ASP A 180 3.63 -2.04 20.20
C ASP A 180 4.79 -1.55 21.09
N VAL A 181 5.75 -0.81 20.51
CA VAL A 181 6.93 -0.31 21.21
C VAL A 181 6.67 1.07 21.80
N SER A 182 6.06 1.97 21.03
CA SER A 182 5.84 3.34 21.49
C SER A 182 4.77 4.06 20.68
N THR A 183 4.18 5.09 21.30
CA THR A 183 3.25 6.01 20.64
C THR A 183 3.87 7.40 20.59
N PRO A 184 4.04 8.00 19.39
CA PRO A 184 4.54 9.35 19.26
C PRO A 184 3.65 10.37 19.99
N PRO A 185 4.20 11.48 20.52
CA PRO A 185 3.40 12.52 21.14
C PRO A 185 2.34 13.09 20.18
N GLU A 186 1.12 13.33 20.66
CA GLU A 186 0.01 13.87 19.86
C GLU A 186 0.36 15.19 19.16
N ALA A 187 1.20 16.02 19.79
CA ALA A 187 1.71 17.25 19.20
C ALA A 187 2.51 17.00 17.91
N THR A 188 3.27 15.90 17.85
CA THR A 188 4.04 15.50 16.65
C THR A 188 3.09 15.10 15.53
N ILE A 189 2.06 14.31 15.85
CA ILE A 189 1.05 13.87 14.89
C ILE A 189 0.24 15.06 14.35
N SER A 190 -0.16 15.96 15.25
CA SER A 190 -0.86 17.20 14.91
C SER A 190 -0.02 18.09 13.99
N ALA A 191 1.30 18.18 14.24
CA ALA A 191 2.21 18.93 13.39
C ALA A 191 2.31 18.35 11.96
N PHE A 192 2.22 17.03 11.79
CA PHE A 192 2.18 16.42 10.44
C PHE A 192 0.86 16.67 9.73
N LYS A 193 -0.27 16.56 10.44
CA LYS A 193 -1.59 16.89 9.88
C LYS A 193 -1.64 18.35 9.43
N GLN A 194 -1.11 19.26 10.25
CA GLN A 194 -1.04 20.68 9.95
C GLN A 194 -0.15 20.97 8.73
N GLU A 195 1.04 20.37 8.67
CA GLU A 195 1.93 20.48 7.51
C GLU A 195 1.25 19.97 6.22
N GLY A 196 0.56 18.83 6.32
CA GLY A 196 -0.22 18.28 5.21
C GLY A 196 -1.29 19.26 4.74
N LEU A 197 -2.07 19.81 5.66
CA LEU A 197 -3.12 20.79 5.34
C LEU A 197 -2.55 22.05 4.67
N GLU A 198 -1.43 22.57 5.17
CA GLU A 198 -0.73 23.72 4.57
C GLU A 198 -0.24 23.43 3.15
N CYS A 199 0.13 22.18 2.86
CA CYS A 199 0.52 21.73 1.52
C CYS A 199 -0.67 21.25 0.66
N GLY A 200 -1.92 21.39 1.13
CA GLY A 200 -3.11 20.95 0.40
C GLY A 200 -3.37 19.43 0.45
N LEU A 201 -2.71 18.69 1.34
CA LEU A 201 -2.84 17.25 1.51
C LEU A 201 -3.79 16.90 2.67
N LYS A 202 -4.73 15.98 2.42
CA LYS A 202 -5.58 15.41 3.47
C LYS A 202 -4.92 14.20 4.11
N ILE A 203 -4.36 14.38 5.30
CA ILE A 203 -3.67 13.32 6.05
C ILE A 203 -4.57 12.80 7.19
N SER A 204 -4.88 11.50 7.13
CA SER A 204 -5.40 10.73 8.27
C SER A 204 -4.29 9.91 8.91
N VAL A 205 -4.53 9.28 10.06
CA VAL A 205 -3.49 8.55 10.81
C VAL A 205 -3.99 7.16 11.15
N ALA A 206 -3.13 6.17 10.98
CA ALA A 206 -3.35 4.79 11.42
C ALA A 206 -2.12 4.29 12.18
N PHE A 207 -2.36 3.47 13.20
CA PHE A 207 -1.30 2.80 13.96
C PHE A 207 -1.32 1.32 13.63
N ILE A 208 -0.15 0.74 13.37
CA ILE A 208 -0.03 -0.69 13.12
C ILE A 208 1.12 -1.32 13.91
N ALA A 209 0.96 -2.61 14.22
CA ALA A 209 2.03 -3.46 14.75
C ALA A 209 2.05 -4.80 13.99
N SER A 210 2.96 -4.91 13.02
CA SER A 210 2.98 -6.04 12.07
C SER A 210 3.33 -7.39 12.72
N PHE A 211 4.31 -7.40 13.63
CA PHE A 211 4.88 -8.62 14.24
C PHE A 211 5.17 -8.44 15.74
N ALA A 212 4.28 -7.75 16.47
CA ALA A 212 4.48 -7.42 17.88
C ALA A 212 4.91 -8.61 18.74
N ASP A 213 5.75 -8.34 19.75
CA ASP A 213 6.08 -9.30 20.80
C ASP A 213 4.85 -9.62 21.66
N ALA A 214 4.75 -10.86 22.13
CA ALA A 214 3.59 -11.31 22.88
C ALA A 214 3.39 -10.50 24.17
N GLY A 215 2.29 -9.75 24.26
CA GLY A 215 1.81 -9.13 25.49
C GLY A 215 1.56 -7.62 25.46
N THR A 216 1.99 -6.89 24.41
CA THR A 216 1.75 -5.45 24.28
C THR A 216 0.52 -5.14 23.42
N VAL A 217 0.43 -5.75 22.23
CA VAL A 217 -0.72 -5.69 21.31
C VAL A 217 -0.78 -7.00 20.50
N GLU A 218 -1.93 -7.31 19.90
CA GLU A 218 -2.05 -8.48 19.01
C GLU A 218 -1.16 -8.29 17.77
N PRO A 219 -0.35 -9.30 17.35
CA PRO A 219 0.36 -9.25 16.09
C PRO A 219 -0.60 -9.01 14.92
N GLY A 220 -0.27 -8.05 14.05
CA GLY A 220 -1.16 -7.61 12.98
C GLY A 220 -2.15 -6.53 13.40
N PHE A 221 -2.00 -5.94 14.59
CA PHE A 221 -2.83 -4.83 15.06
C PHE A 221 -2.95 -3.72 14.01
N GLY A 222 -4.18 -3.24 13.80
CA GLY A 222 -4.50 -2.11 12.94
C GLY A 222 -4.48 -2.39 11.43
N ILE A 223 -4.05 -3.58 10.99
CA ILE A 223 -3.95 -3.90 9.55
C ILE A 223 -5.32 -3.97 8.87
N SER A 224 -6.32 -4.57 9.52
CA SER A 224 -7.70 -4.64 9.01
C SER A 224 -8.35 -3.26 8.92
N GLU A 225 -8.09 -2.41 9.91
CA GLU A 225 -8.58 -1.04 10.02
C GLU A 225 -7.92 -0.17 8.94
N LEU A 226 -6.61 -0.32 8.74
CA LEU A 226 -5.86 0.37 7.68
C LEU A 226 -6.39 0.01 6.28
N LEU A 227 -6.65 -1.27 6.01
CA LEU A 227 -7.29 -1.70 4.76
C LEU A 227 -8.68 -1.10 4.59
N THR A 228 -9.48 -1.08 5.66
CA THR A 228 -10.84 -0.54 5.60
C THR A 228 -10.84 0.96 5.35
N ALA A 229 -9.93 1.69 6.01
CA ALA A 229 -9.72 3.12 5.78
C ALA A 229 -9.24 3.41 4.35
N SER A 230 -8.44 2.51 3.77
CA SER A 230 -7.94 2.63 2.39
C SER A 230 -9.06 2.61 1.35
N LEU A 231 -10.19 1.95 1.64
CA LEU A 231 -11.36 1.92 0.76
C LEU A 231 -12.26 3.15 0.89
N GLY A 232 -12.09 3.97 1.92
CA GLY A 232 -12.94 5.13 2.20
C GLY A 232 -12.63 6.38 1.38
N GLY A 233 -11.62 6.31 0.50
CA GLY A 233 -11.16 7.42 -0.35
C GLY A 233 -11.90 7.59 -1.67
N SER A 234 -12.59 6.55 -2.13
CA SER A 234 -13.39 6.58 -3.34
C SER A 234 -14.86 6.53 -2.97
N GLY A 235 -15.66 7.46 -3.52
CA GLY A 235 -17.11 7.34 -3.55
C GLY A 235 -17.55 5.99 -4.12
N GLU A 236 -18.85 5.70 -4.04
CA GLU A 236 -19.44 4.52 -4.66
C GLU A 236 -18.75 4.18 -5.98
N PRO A 237 -18.38 2.90 -6.21
CA PRO A 237 -17.73 2.52 -7.45
C PRO A 237 -18.59 3.09 -8.58
N PRO A 238 -18.04 3.90 -9.49
CA PRO A 238 -18.86 4.43 -10.56
C PRO A 238 -19.43 3.22 -11.29
N CYS A 239 -20.76 3.14 -11.32
CA CYS A 239 -21.50 2.06 -11.97
C CYS A 239 -21.26 2.17 -13.48
N TYR A 240 -20.09 1.71 -13.92
CA TYR A 240 -19.66 1.84 -15.32
C TYR A 240 -20.13 0.66 -16.16
N TRP A 241 -20.83 -0.32 -15.57
CA TRP A 241 -21.39 -1.42 -16.34
C TRP A 241 -22.76 -1.82 -15.79
N PRO A 242 -23.80 -1.93 -16.66
CA PRO A 242 -25.10 -2.37 -16.22
C PRO A 242 -24.93 -3.75 -15.57
N GLU A 243 -25.49 -3.90 -14.37
CA GLU A 243 -25.67 -5.19 -13.75
C GLU A 243 -26.18 -6.16 -14.80
N LYS A 244 -25.59 -7.36 -14.88
CA LYS A 244 -26.13 -8.43 -15.72
C LYS A 244 -27.56 -8.69 -15.26
N THR A 245 -28.49 -8.00 -15.90
CA THR A 245 -29.90 -8.34 -15.88
C THR A 245 -29.94 -9.80 -16.34
N LYS A 246 -30.66 -10.64 -15.60
CA LYS A 246 -30.93 -12.06 -15.91
C LYS A 246 -31.74 -12.26 -17.22
N ALA A 247 -31.47 -11.45 -18.23
CA ALA A 247 -32.12 -11.46 -19.52
C ALA A 247 -31.05 -11.23 -20.59
N LEU A 248 -30.35 -12.30 -20.98
CA LEU A 248 -29.75 -12.52 -22.30
C LEU A 248 -29.06 -13.88 -22.31
N GLU A 249 -29.85 -14.96 -22.15
CA GLU A 249 -29.39 -16.32 -22.39
C GLU A 249 -29.15 -16.64 -23.89
N ASN A 250 -29.31 -15.70 -24.83
CA ASN A 250 -29.36 -16.06 -26.26
C ASN A 250 -28.73 -15.07 -27.25
N LEU A 251 -27.59 -14.44 -26.96
CA LEU A 251 -26.81 -13.78 -28.03
C LEU A 251 -25.30 -14.01 -27.87
N ARG A 252 -24.78 -15.00 -28.60
CA ARG A 252 -23.36 -15.11 -28.93
C ARG A 252 -23.00 -13.95 -29.87
N SER A 253 -22.36 -12.90 -29.38
CA SER A 253 -21.71 -11.90 -30.23
C SER A 253 -20.23 -12.27 -30.40
N ILE A 254 -19.93 -12.95 -31.51
CA ILE A 254 -18.56 -13.13 -32.02
C ILE A 254 -18.17 -11.85 -32.75
N MET A 255 -17.17 -11.12 -32.27
CA MET A 255 -16.52 -10.04 -33.03
C MET A 255 -15.67 -10.68 -34.14
N ARG A 256 -16.13 -10.57 -35.40
CA ARG A 256 -15.32 -10.86 -36.59
C ARG A 256 -14.51 -9.61 -36.94
N TYR A 257 -13.18 -9.74 -36.91
CA TYR A 257 -12.27 -8.75 -37.44
C TYR A 257 -12.10 -9.00 -38.95
N THR A 258 -12.32 -7.98 -39.78
CA THR A 258 -12.11 -8.06 -41.23
C THR A 258 -10.95 -7.13 -41.58
N TYR A 259 -9.92 -7.66 -42.24
CA TYR A 259 -8.77 -6.87 -42.69
C TYR A 259 -9.18 -5.89 -43.82
N PRO A 260 -8.63 -4.67 -43.87
CA PRO A 260 -8.81 -3.78 -45.01
C PRO A 260 -7.95 -4.26 -46.18
N ALA A 261 -8.54 -4.23 -47.39
CA ALA A 261 -7.89 -4.61 -48.64
C ALA A 261 -6.85 -3.55 -49.06
N GLU A 262 -5.69 -4.01 -49.51
CA GLU A 262 -4.64 -3.17 -50.11
C GLU A 262 -5.09 -2.65 -51.48
N GLU A 263 -4.93 -1.34 -51.68
CA GLU A 263 -5.13 -0.64 -52.95
C GLU A 263 -4.05 -1.03 -53.97
N SER A 264 -4.45 -1.27 -55.22
CA SER A 264 -3.61 -1.25 -56.43
C SER A 264 -4.26 -0.34 -57.46
#